data_AF-A0A2V9MJU1-F1
#
_entry.id   AF-A0A2V9MJU1-F1
#
_cell.length_a   1.000
_cell.length_b   1.000
_cell.length_c   1.000
_cell.angle_alpha   90.00
_cell.angle_beta   90.00
_cell.angle_gamma   90.00
#
_symmetry.space_group_name_H-M   'P 1'
#
loop_
_entity.id
_entity.type
_entity.pdbx_description
1 polymer ?
#
loop_
_entity_poly.entity_id
_entity_poly.type
_entity_poly.pdbx_seq_one_letter_code
_entity_poly.pdbx_strand_id
1 'polypeptide(L)'
;MGMELEDTLYRFIDREGNILALRPEFTSLVAKSVATRLADQPKPLRLCYCGEVLRYETPRGGRQREFFQIGLENIGGENVRSDAEVILVAIESLKKLGIRKFQINLGEIGYFAGIVERIDFSREDLSKIKTLIDLKDVVGLKSEMDRLNLSERRQHIILSLVHLTGDGSVIQTGRHLVSNEKSHQALNNLENLYEELKRHKMDEFITIDLSEVRGLDYYTGSIFKIYVPGLGFEIGGGGRYDNLLKNFGCDFPAVGFSFSLERLMSLES
;
A
#
# COMPACT_ATOMS: atom_id res chain seq x y z
N MET A 1 8.80 -3.55 -10.09
CA MET A 1 8.16 -2.26 -9.75
C MET A 1 6.66 -2.45 -9.93
N GLY A 2 5.79 -1.78 -9.17
CA GLY A 2 4.35 -1.88 -9.41
C GLY A 2 3.98 -1.29 -10.77
N MET A 3 3.02 -1.87 -11.50
CA MET A 3 2.63 -1.41 -12.84
C MET A 3 2.23 0.08 -12.87
N GLU A 4 1.56 0.56 -11.82
CA GLU A 4 1.15 1.97 -11.69
C GLU A 4 2.33 2.95 -11.68
N LEU A 5 3.53 2.52 -11.25
CA LEU A 5 4.72 3.36 -11.23
C LEU A 5 5.38 3.48 -12.62
N GLU A 6 5.31 2.44 -13.46
CA GLU A 6 5.97 2.43 -14.78
C GLU A 6 5.42 3.50 -15.73
N ASP A 7 4.12 3.78 -15.63
CA ASP A 7 3.43 4.80 -16.42
C ASP A 7 3.75 6.24 -15.96
N THR A 8 4.34 6.38 -14.76
CA THR A 8 4.71 7.67 -14.18
C THR A 8 6.20 8.00 -14.32
N LEU A 9 6.99 7.18 -15.00
CA LEU A 9 8.43 7.40 -15.15
C LEU A 9 8.75 8.54 -16.14
N TYR A 10 9.62 9.46 -15.72
CA TYR A 10 10.38 10.30 -16.65
C TYR A 10 11.51 9.47 -17.25
N ARG A 11 11.40 9.14 -18.54
CA ARG A 11 12.40 8.37 -19.30
C ARG A 11 13.14 9.27 -20.30
N PHE A 12 14.43 9.04 -20.44
CA PHE A 12 15.28 9.74 -21.41
C PHE A 12 16.38 8.80 -21.91
N ILE A 13 16.98 9.16 -23.05
CA ILE A 13 18.07 8.41 -23.65
C ILE A 13 19.36 9.18 -23.37
N ASP A 14 20.39 8.51 -22.85
CA ASP A 14 21.71 9.12 -22.65
C ASP A 14 22.48 9.26 -23.97
N ARG A 15 23.73 9.76 -23.89
CA ARG A 15 24.55 10.00 -25.10
C ARG A 15 25.00 8.71 -25.77
N GLU A 16 24.99 7.61 -25.02
CA GLU A 16 25.41 6.27 -25.41
C GLU A 16 24.23 5.42 -25.92
N GLY A 17 23.01 5.94 -25.88
CA GLY A 17 21.80 5.27 -26.35
C GLY A 17 21.09 4.43 -25.29
N ASN A 18 21.51 4.47 -24.02
CA ASN A 18 20.84 3.75 -22.95
C ASN A 18 19.58 4.49 -22.51
N ILE A 19 18.55 3.73 -22.16
CA ILE A 19 17.33 4.28 -21.56
C ILE A 19 17.58 4.46 -20.06
N LEU A 20 17.52 5.71 -19.61
CA LEU A 20 17.57 6.10 -18.22
C LEU A 20 16.19 6.55 -17.75
N ALA A 21 15.95 6.45 -16.45
CA ALA A 21 14.77 7.01 -15.80
C ALA A 21 15.19 7.85 -14.61
N LEU A 22 14.51 8.98 -14.41
CA LEU A 22 14.61 9.71 -13.14
C LEU A 22 13.95 8.87 -12.05
N ARG A 23 14.50 8.95 -10.83
CA ARG A 23 14.02 8.20 -9.67
C ARG A 23 12.56 8.56 -9.36
N PRO A 24 11.60 7.62 -9.49
CA PRO A 24 10.20 7.87 -9.15
C PRO A 24 9.90 7.64 -7.66
N GLU A 25 10.71 6.85 -6.96
CA GLU A 25 10.56 6.48 -5.56
C GLU A 25 11.89 5.92 -5.01
N PHE A 26 12.01 5.77 -3.69
CA PHE A 26 13.25 5.32 -3.04
C PHE A 26 13.35 3.81 -2.80
N THR A 27 12.23 3.12 -2.61
CA THR A 27 12.16 1.70 -2.24
C THR A 27 12.92 0.81 -3.21
N SER A 28 12.79 0.98 -4.54
CA SER A 28 13.54 0.17 -5.51
C SER A 28 15.04 0.43 -5.45
N LEU A 29 15.46 1.66 -5.12
CA LEU A 29 16.87 1.98 -4.93
C LEU A 29 17.41 1.42 -3.62
N VAL A 30 16.62 1.44 -2.55
CA VAL A 30 16.97 0.79 -1.29
C VAL A 30 17.09 -0.71 -1.52
N ALA A 31 16.11 -1.34 -2.17
CA ALA A 31 16.13 -2.76 -2.53
C ALA A 31 17.39 -3.12 -3.35
N LYS A 32 17.70 -2.34 -4.40
CA LYS A 32 18.92 -2.52 -5.20
C LYS A 32 20.19 -2.35 -4.35
N SER A 33 20.25 -1.32 -3.51
CA SER A 33 21.40 -1.04 -2.65
C SER A 33 21.63 -2.15 -1.63
N VAL A 34 20.55 -2.67 -1.04
CA VAL A 34 20.63 -3.81 -0.12
C VAL A 34 21.11 -5.05 -0.85
N ALA A 35 20.51 -5.40 -1.98
CA ALA A 35 20.89 -6.59 -2.73
C ALA A 35 22.35 -6.56 -3.22
N THR A 36 22.86 -5.38 -3.57
CA THR A 36 24.22 -5.25 -4.14
C THR A 36 25.31 -4.94 -3.13
N ARG A 37 24.98 -4.39 -1.95
CA ARG A 37 25.98 -3.89 -0.99
C ARG A 37 25.77 -4.37 0.44
N LEU A 38 24.56 -4.74 0.82
CA LEU A 38 24.20 -5.07 2.20
C LEU A 38 23.54 -6.45 2.33
N ALA A 39 23.69 -7.32 1.31
CA ALA A 39 23.07 -8.63 1.29
C ALA A 39 23.51 -9.46 2.51
N ASP A 40 24.83 -9.51 2.75
CA ASP A 40 25.47 -10.28 3.83
C ASP A 40 25.31 -9.68 5.22
N GLN A 41 24.70 -8.49 5.35
CA GLN A 41 24.50 -7.87 6.65
C GLN A 41 23.39 -8.59 7.44
N PRO A 42 23.51 -8.75 8.77
CA PRO A 42 22.48 -9.34 9.60
C PRO A 42 21.14 -8.60 9.46
N LYS A 43 20.05 -9.37 9.36
CA LYS A 43 18.68 -8.86 9.26
C LYS A 43 17.99 -8.83 10.63
N PRO A 44 16.98 -7.97 10.83
CA PRO A 44 16.44 -6.99 9.88
C PRO A 44 17.30 -5.73 9.74
N LEU A 45 17.42 -5.21 8.51
CA LEU A 45 18.00 -3.89 8.23
C LEU A 45 16.91 -2.82 8.33
N ARG A 46 17.18 -1.74 9.06
CA ARG A 46 16.31 -0.56 9.18
C ARG A 46 17.00 0.61 8.49
N LEU A 47 16.49 1.03 7.34
CA LEU A 47 17.10 2.05 6.49
C LEU A 47 16.13 3.20 6.32
N CYS A 48 16.61 4.45 6.39
CA CYS A 48 15.79 5.62 6.10
C CYS A 48 16.35 6.43 4.94
N TYR A 49 15.51 7.25 4.34
CA TYR A 49 15.88 8.13 3.25
C TYR A 49 15.09 9.43 3.32
N CYS A 50 15.66 10.48 2.73
CA CYS A 50 15.02 11.75 2.48
C CYS A 50 15.59 12.32 1.18
N GLY A 51 14.73 12.72 0.25
CA GLY A 51 15.15 13.44 -0.95
C GLY A 51 14.08 13.51 -2.03
N GLU A 52 14.44 14.09 -3.16
CA GLU A 52 13.53 14.36 -4.27
C GLU A 52 13.22 13.11 -5.10
N VAL A 53 11.98 13.01 -5.55
CA VAL A 53 11.55 12.03 -6.56
C VAL A 53 10.75 12.75 -7.63
N LEU A 54 10.78 12.18 -8.84
CA LEU A 54 10.06 12.74 -9.98
C LEU A 54 9.08 11.73 -10.56
N ARG A 55 7.81 12.14 -10.65
CA ARG A 55 6.73 11.34 -11.24
C ARG A 55 5.97 12.16 -12.26
N TYR A 56 5.70 11.55 -13.39
CA TYR A 56 4.84 12.08 -14.45
C TYR A 56 3.36 11.96 -14.02
N GLU A 57 2.99 12.72 -13.00
CA GLU A 57 1.63 12.82 -12.51
C GLU A 57 0.94 14.09 -13.04
N THR A 58 -0.39 14.04 -13.13
CA THR A 58 -1.21 15.23 -13.40
C THR A 58 -1.31 16.04 -12.10
N PRO A 59 -0.84 17.30 -12.06
CA PRO A 59 -0.87 18.09 -10.83
C PRO A 59 -2.30 18.34 -10.35
N ARG A 60 -2.70 17.74 -9.22
CA ARG A 60 -3.98 17.94 -8.52
C ARG A 60 -3.83 17.64 -7.03
N GLY A 61 -4.50 18.40 -6.16
CA GLY A 61 -4.54 18.12 -4.71
C GLY A 61 -3.15 18.01 -4.07
N GLY A 62 -2.30 19.03 -4.26
CA GLY A 62 -0.94 19.03 -3.72
C GLY A 62 0.06 18.10 -4.45
N ARG A 63 -0.37 17.32 -5.46
CA ARG A 63 0.56 16.53 -6.29
C ARG A 63 1.40 17.43 -7.17
N GLN A 64 2.70 17.38 -6.96
CA GLN A 64 3.72 17.98 -7.81
C GLN A 64 4.42 16.87 -8.61
N ARG A 65 5.05 17.24 -9.72
CA ARG A 65 5.83 16.30 -10.54
C ARG A 65 7.22 16.00 -9.97
N GLU A 66 7.68 16.88 -9.11
CA GLU A 66 8.90 16.76 -8.31
C GLU A 66 8.51 17.08 -6.87
N PHE A 67 8.89 16.22 -5.94
CA PHE A 67 8.54 16.36 -4.53
C PHE A 67 9.48 15.53 -3.65
N PHE A 68 9.61 15.89 -2.38
CA PHE A 68 10.41 15.20 -1.39
C PHE A 68 9.66 14.02 -0.78
N GLN A 69 10.30 12.86 -0.81
CA GLN A 69 9.90 11.70 -0.03
C GLN A 69 10.84 11.50 1.15
N ILE A 70 10.26 11.29 2.32
CA ILE A 70 10.95 10.81 3.52
C ILE A 70 10.33 9.48 3.92
N GLY A 71 11.15 8.49 4.24
CA GLY A 71 10.63 7.15 4.52
C GLY A 71 11.62 6.24 5.22
N LEU A 72 11.13 5.05 5.53
CA LEU A 72 11.88 3.99 6.20
C LEU A 72 11.51 2.65 5.59
N GLU A 73 12.53 1.81 5.40
CA GLU A 73 12.42 0.42 4.99
C GLU A 73 12.96 -0.51 6.06
N ASN A 74 12.18 -1.55 6.39
CA ASN A 74 12.58 -2.69 7.19
C ASN A 74 12.74 -3.90 6.26
N ILE A 75 13.99 -4.31 6.01
CA ILE A 75 14.35 -5.40 5.10
C ILE A 75 14.79 -6.63 5.87
N GLY A 76 14.20 -7.79 5.55
CA GLY A 76 14.39 -9.07 6.23
C GLY A 76 13.50 -9.25 7.47
N GLY A 77 12.54 -8.36 7.70
CA GLY A 77 11.54 -8.48 8.77
C GLY A 77 10.33 -9.32 8.32
N GLU A 78 10.20 -10.54 8.86
CA GLU A 78 9.17 -11.52 8.44
C GLU A 78 7.89 -11.51 9.28
N ASN A 79 7.94 -10.93 10.46
CA ASN A 79 6.87 -11.07 11.45
C ASN A 79 5.99 -9.83 11.53
N VAL A 80 4.80 -10.03 12.11
CA VAL A 80 3.84 -8.97 12.41
C VAL A 80 4.44 -7.82 13.24
N ARG A 81 5.49 -8.09 14.03
CA ARG A 81 6.18 -7.04 14.80
C ARG A 81 6.94 -6.08 13.89
N SER A 82 7.46 -6.54 12.75
CA SER A 82 8.13 -5.69 11.77
C SER A 82 7.14 -4.76 11.08
N ASP A 83 5.94 -5.25 10.77
CA ASP A 83 4.84 -4.44 10.20
C ASP A 83 4.36 -3.39 11.21
N ALA A 84 4.13 -3.83 12.45
CA ALA A 84 3.76 -2.93 13.53
C ALA A 84 4.84 -1.87 13.78
N GLU A 85 6.12 -2.25 13.80
CA GLU A 85 7.24 -1.33 13.99
C GLU A 85 7.21 -0.19 12.96
N VAL A 86 7.02 -0.50 11.68
CA VAL A 86 6.95 0.49 10.59
C VAL A 86 5.79 1.47 10.80
N ILE A 87 4.60 0.96 11.15
CA ILE A 87 3.42 1.80 11.41
C ILE A 87 3.63 2.64 12.68
N LEU A 88 4.21 2.08 13.74
CA LEU A 88 4.50 2.79 14.98
C LEU A 88 5.49 3.93 14.76
N VAL A 89 6.54 3.71 13.95
CA VAL A 89 7.49 4.77 13.58
C VAL A 89 6.80 5.86 12.77
N ALA A 90 5.90 5.52 11.85
CA ALA A 90 5.12 6.51 11.11
C ALA A 90 4.25 7.36 12.05
N ILE A 91 3.52 6.73 12.98
CA ILE A 91 2.69 7.38 14.00
C ILE A 91 3.51 8.32 14.87
N GLU A 92 4.63 7.84 15.43
CA GLU A 92 5.49 8.65 16.30
C GLU A 92 6.14 9.80 15.53
N SER A 93 6.49 9.61 14.26
CA SER A 93 7.01 10.67 13.39
C SER A 93 6.00 11.81 13.24
N LEU A 94 4.73 11.51 12.96
CA LEU A 94 3.66 12.52 12.85
C LEU A 94 3.43 13.24 14.17
N LYS A 95 3.39 12.50 15.29
CA LYS A 95 3.25 13.07 16.64
C LYS A 95 4.39 14.02 16.98
N LYS A 96 5.63 13.69 16.59
CA LYS A 96 6.82 14.54 16.78
C LYS A 96 6.79 15.80 15.90
N LEU A 97 6.18 15.73 14.73
CA LEU A 97 5.90 16.88 13.88
C LEU A 97 4.72 17.74 14.38
N GLY A 98 4.09 17.37 15.51
CA GLY A 98 2.94 18.10 16.07
C GLY A 98 1.59 17.74 15.42
N ILE A 99 1.59 16.84 14.43
CA ILE A 99 0.38 16.36 13.76
C ILE A 99 -0.27 15.30 14.65
N ARG A 100 -1.29 15.71 15.42
CA ARG A 100 -1.97 14.84 16.39
C ARG A 100 -3.30 14.28 15.92
N LYS A 101 -3.86 14.83 14.84
CA LYS A 101 -5.12 14.37 14.24
C LYS A 101 -4.81 13.76 12.88
N PHE A 102 -4.81 12.45 12.80
CA PHE A 102 -4.63 11.71 11.56
C PHE A 102 -5.32 10.34 11.69
N GLN A 103 -5.53 9.69 10.56
CA GLN A 103 -6.13 8.37 10.45
C GLN A 103 -5.24 7.51 9.55
N ILE A 104 -5.05 6.26 9.93
CA ILE A 104 -4.34 5.24 9.14
C ILE A 104 -5.38 4.21 8.70
N ASN A 105 -5.65 4.19 7.41
CA ASN A 105 -6.45 3.13 6.80
C ASN A 105 -5.55 1.93 6.62
N LEU A 106 -5.82 0.83 7.32
CA LEU A 106 -5.06 -0.41 7.30
C LEU A 106 -5.85 -1.51 6.58
N GLY A 107 -5.28 -2.03 5.51
CA GLY A 107 -5.83 -3.12 4.72
C GLY A 107 -4.85 -4.27 4.57
N GLU A 108 -5.29 -5.30 3.86
CA GLU A 108 -4.48 -6.50 3.57
C GLU A 108 -4.78 -6.99 2.16
N ILE A 109 -3.76 -6.93 1.30
CA ILE A 109 -3.94 -7.12 -0.14
C ILE A 109 -4.31 -8.56 -0.49
N GLY A 110 -3.88 -9.52 0.35
CA GLY A 110 -4.22 -10.93 0.20
C GLY A 110 -5.72 -11.21 0.30
N TYR A 111 -6.49 -10.35 0.97
CA TYR A 111 -7.94 -10.52 1.13
C TYR A 111 -8.66 -10.43 -0.22
N PHE A 112 -8.45 -9.33 -0.94
CA PHE A 112 -9.00 -9.14 -2.28
C PHE A 112 -8.40 -10.12 -3.29
N ALA A 113 -7.09 -10.40 -3.19
CA ALA A 113 -6.43 -11.37 -4.04
C ALA A 113 -7.11 -12.76 -3.96
N GLY A 114 -7.53 -13.20 -2.78
CA GLY A 114 -8.27 -14.46 -2.61
C GLY A 114 -9.71 -14.44 -3.15
N ILE A 115 -10.37 -13.27 -3.14
CA ILE A 115 -11.72 -13.11 -3.72
C ILE A 115 -11.68 -13.29 -5.24
N VAL A 116 -10.65 -12.75 -5.90
CA VAL A 116 -10.53 -12.72 -7.36
C VAL A 116 -9.72 -13.88 -7.95
N GLU A 117 -9.03 -14.69 -7.14
CA GLU A 117 -8.10 -15.73 -7.59
C GLU A 117 -8.70 -16.76 -8.58
N ARG A 118 -9.99 -17.10 -8.41
CA ARG A 118 -10.69 -18.07 -9.27
C ARG A 118 -11.59 -17.40 -10.31
N ILE A 119 -11.34 -16.13 -10.60
CA ILE A 119 -12.02 -15.36 -11.63
C ILE A 119 -11.00 -15.10 -12.73
N ASP A 120 -11.35 -15.49 -13.96
CA ASP A 120 -10.51 -15.25 -15.12
C ASP A 120 -10.69 -13.81 -15.60
N PHE A 121 -10.08 -12.87 -14.89
CA PHE A 121 -10.05 -11.48 -15.29
C PHE A 121 -8.89 -11.24 -16.26
N SER A 122 -9.16 -10.54 -17.36
CA SER A 122 -8.06 -9.89 -18.06
C SER A 122 -7.41 -8.84 -17.16
N ARG A 123 -6.18 -8.44 -17.48
CA ARG A 123 -5.48 -7.37 -16.72
C ARG A 123 -6.28 -6.06 -16.72
N GLU A 124 -6.93 -5.75 -17.84
CA GLU A 124 -7.75 -4.55 -17.99
C GLU A 124 -9.00 -4.61 -17.10
N ASP A 125 -9.68 -5.76 -17.08
CA ASP A 125 -10.88 -5.96 -16.25
C ASP A 125 -10.55 -5.85 -14.76
N LEU A 126 -9.48 -6.50 -14.31
CA LEU A 126 -9.05 -6.43 -12.91
C LEU A 126 -8.65 -4.99 -12.53
N SER A 127 -7.94 -4.28 -13.41
CA SER A 127 -7.60 -2.87 -13.22
C SER A 127 -8.84 -1.99 -13.08
N LYS A 128 -9.86 -2.23 -13.93
CA LYS A 128 -11.12 -1.50 -13.90
C LYS A 128 -11.93 -1.79 -12.64
N ILE A 129 -12.04 -3.05 -12.21
CA ILE A 129 -12.69 -3.44 -10.95
C ILE A 129 -11.99 -2.78 -9.76
N LYS A 130 -10.65 -2.84 -9.68
CA LYS A 130 -9.87 -2.16 -8.61
C LYS A 130 -10.16 -0.66 -8.57
N THR A 131 -10.20 -0.01 -9.73
CA THR A 131 -10.49 1.42 -9.85
C THR A 131 -11.91 1.76 -9.38
N LEU A 132 -12.90 0.96 -9.76
CA LEU A 132 -14.30 1.17 -9.36
C LEU A 132 -14.50 0.96 -7.84
N ILE A 133 -13.79 0.01 -7.23
CA ILE A 133 -13.78 -0.20 -5.77
C ILE A 133 -13.20 1.03 -5.07
N ASP A 134 -12.03 1.51 -5.50
CA ASP A 134 -11.38 2.69 -4.89
C ASP A 134 -12.24 3.97 -5.01
N LEU A 135 -12.89 4.17 -6.15
CA LEU A 135 -13.82 5.28 -6.37
C LEU A 135 -15.17 5.10 -5.66
N LYS A 136 -15.39 3.94 -5.03
CA LYS A 136 -16.68 3.53 -4.43
C LYS A 136 -17.85 3.66 -5.42
N ASP A 137 -17.59 3.42 -6.70
CA ASP A 137 -18.59 3.49 -7.77
C ASP A 137 -19.35 2.16 -7.85
N VAL A 138 -20.36 2.02 -6.97
CA VAL A 138 -21.20 0.82 -6.87
C VAL A 138 -21.92 0.51 -8.19
N VAL A 139 -22.36 1.55 -8.91
CA VAL A 139 -23.12 1.40 -10.16
C VAL A 139 -22.21 0.92 -11.27
N GLY A 140 -21.06 1.57 -11.44
CA GLY A 140 -20.03 1.16 -12.40
C GLY A 140 -19.51 -0.25 -12.10
N LEU A 141 -19.27 -0.57 -10.82
CA LEU A 141 -18.83 -1.89 -10.38
C LEU A 141 -19.82 -2.97 -10.74
N LYS A 142 -21.12 -2.75 -10.48
CA LYS A 142 -22.18 -3.70 -10.86
C LYS A 142 -22.25 -3.91 -12.37
N SER A 143 -22.29 -2.82 -13.14
CA SER A 143 -22.32 -2.87 -14.61
C SER A 143 -21.14 -3.66 -15.19
N GLU A 144 -19.95 -3.47 -14.62
CA GLU A 144 -18.75 -4.17 -15.04
C GLU A 144 -18.80 -5.66 -14.73
N MET A 145 -19.28 -6.04 -13.54
CA MET A 145 -19.42 -7.45 -13.16
C MET A 145 -20.52 -8.18 -13.94
N ASP A 146 -21.58 -7.47 -14.35
CA ASP A 146 -22.62 -7.98 -15.24
C ASP A 146 -22.04 -8.27 -16.63
N ARG A 147 -21.25 -7.34 -17.19
CA ARG A 147 -20.53 -7.55 -18.47
C ARG A 147 -19.62 -8.78 -18.43
N LEU A 148 -18.97 -9.01 -17.28
CA LEU A 148 -18.07 -10.15 -17.03
C LEU A 148 -18.82 -11.44 -16.65
N ASN A 149 -20.16 -11.41 -16.61
CA ASN A 149 -21.01 -12.55 -16.26
C ASN A 149 -20.65 -13.21 -14.92
N LEU A 150 -20.28 -12.41 -13.91
CA LEU A 150 -19.98 -12.94 -12.59
C LEU A 150 -21.26 -13.43 -11.90
N SER A 151 -21.20 -14.58 -11.24
CA SER A 151 -22.31 -15.11 -10.42
C SER A 151 -22.78 -14.10 -9.37
N GLU A 152 -24.08 -14.09 -9.04
CA GLU A 152 -24.65 -13.21 -8.01
C GLU A 152 -23.88 -13.23 -6.69
N ARG A 153 -23.42 -14.40 -6.25
CA ARG A 153 -22.60 -14.54 -5.04
C ARG A 153 -21.30 -13.73 -5.12
N ARG A 154 -20.59 -13.78 -6.25
CA ARG A 154 -19.33 -13.04 -6.47
C ARG A 154 -19.60 -11.54 -6.54
N GLN A 155 -20.65 -11.15 -7.25
CA GLN A 155 -21.08 -9.75 -7.30
C GLN A 155 -21.36 -9.21 -5.90
N HIS A 156 -22.12 -9.96 -5.09
CA HIS A 156 -22.42 -9.56 -3.73
C HIS A 156 -21.15 -9.36 -2.89
N ILE A 157 -20.21 -10.30 -2.93
CA ILE A 157 -18.94 -10.21 -2.18
C ILE A 157 -18.16 -8.95 -2.59
N ILE A 158 -17.98 -8.74 -3.90
CA ILE A 158 -17.20 -7.60 -4.42
C ILE A 158 -17.91 -6.27 -4.13
N LEU A 159 -19.24 -6.19 -4.29
CA LEU A 159 -20.01 -4.99 -3.92
C LEU A 159 -19.93 -4.70 -2.43
N SER A 160 -19.91 -5.72 -1.57
CA SER A 160 -19.80 -5.52 -0.12
C SER A 160 -18.47 -4.88 0.28
N LEU A 161 -17.38 -5.08 -0.48
CA LEU A 161 -16.05 -4.52 -0.15
C LEU A 161 -16.08 -3.01 0.05
N VAL A 162 -16.86 -2.27 -0.76
CA VAL A 162 -16.92 -0.79 -0.70
C VAL A 162 -17.46 -0.26 0.63
N HIS A 163 -18.04 -1.14 1.44
CA HIS A 163 -18.60 -0.85 2.76
C HIS A 163 -17.80 -1.47 3.91
N LEU A 164 -16.72 -2.22 3.62
CA LEU A 164 -15.88 -2.85 4.64
C LEU A 164 -14.78 -1.90 5.12
N THR A 165 -15.19 -0.79 5.71
CA THR A 165 -14.30 0.21 6.32
C THR A 165 -14.83 0.57 7.71
N GLY A 166 -13.98 0.59 8.73
CA GLY A 166 -14.41 0.81 10.12
C GLY A 166 -13.41 0.35 11.16
N ASP A 167 -13.90 -0.05 12.34
CA ASP A 167 -13.07 -0.57 13.43
C ASP A 167 -12.69 -2.05 13.21
N GLY A 168 -12.08 -2.68 14.22
CA GLY A 168 -11.69 -4.09 14.18
C GLY A 168 -12.84 -5.07 13.85
N SER A 169 -14.11 -4.71 14.05
CA SER A 169 -15.25 -5.58 13.73
C SER A 169 -15.41 -5.84 12.23
N VAL A 170 -14.85 -4.97 11.38
CA VAL A 170 -14.82 -5.15 9.92
C VAL A 170 -14.08 -6.42 9.53
N ILE A 171 -13.04 -6.82 10.28
CA ILE A 171 -12.28 -8.06 10.02
C ILE A 171 -13.21 -9.27 10.08
N GLN A 172 -14.03 -9.35 11.13
CA GLN A 172 -14.98 -10.44 11.31
C GLN A 172 -16.09 -10.40 10.26
N THR A 173 -16.56 -9.21 9.88
CA THR A 173 -17.56 -9.04 8.82
C THR A 173 -17.00 -9.53 7.47
N GLY A 174 -15.77 -9.15 7.11
CA GLY A 174 -15.07 -9.65 5.94
C GLY A 174 -14.90 -11.17 5.98
N ARG A 175 -14.58 -11.73 7.15
CA ARG A 175 -14.45 -13.18 7.34
C ARG A 175 -15.71 -13.95 6.97
N HIS A 176 -16.90 -13.41 7.25
CA HIS A 176 -18.17 -14.05 6.93
C HIS A 176 -18.54 -14.00 5.43
N LEU A 177 -17.97 -13.08 4.66
CA LEU A 177 -18.27 -12.93 3.23
C LEU A 177 -17.54 -13.95 2.35
N VAL A 178 -16.40 -14.44 2.81
CA VAL A 178 -15.53 -15.35 2.06
C VAL A 178 -15.47 -16.74 2.70
N SER A 179 -15.03 -17.72 1.93
CA SER A 179 -14.81 -19.10 2.41
C SER A 179 -13.49 -19.68 1.93
N ASN A 180 -12.67 -18.88 1.24
CA ASN A 180 -11.40 -19.32 0.69
C ASN A 180 -10.28 -19.10 1.71
N GLU A 181 -9.33 -20.03 1.75
CA GLU A 181 -8.24 -20.05 2.71
C GLU A 181 -7.35 -18.81 2.62
N LYS A 182 -7.05 -18.34 1.40
CA LYS A 182 -6.19 -17.19 1.15
C LYS A 182 -6.73 -15.90 1.78
N SER A 183 -8.01 -15.60 1.57
CA SER A 183 -8.67 -14.45 2.19
C SER A 183 -8.78 -14.60 3.71
N HIS A 184 -8.99 -15.82 4.24
CA HIS A 184 -8.96 -16.05 5.69
C HIS A 184 -7.57 -15.85 6.30
N GLN A 185 -6.51 -16.30 5.63
CA GLN A 185 -5.14 -16.09 6.08
C GLN A 185 -4.77 -14.60 6.08
N ALA A 186 -5.16 -13.87 5.04
CA ALA A 186 -5.04 -12.42 4.98
C ALA A 186 -5.72 -11.75 6.19
N LEU A 187 -6.99 -12.09 6.48
CA LEU A 187 -7.69 -11.55 7.64
C LEU A 187 -7.01 -11.91 8.97
N ASN A 188 -6.43 -13.11 9.11
CA ASN A 188 -5.65 -13.48 10.30
C ASN A 188 -4.40 -12.61 10.45
N ASN A 189 -3.69 -12.34 9.36
CA ASN A 189 -2.51 -11.47 9.38
C ASN A 189 -2.89 -10.04 9.81
N LEU A 190 -3.97 -9.50 9.22
CA LEU A 190 -4.51 -8.18 9.53
C LEU A 190 -4.96 -8.07 10.99
N GLU A 191 -5.66 -9.09 11.51
CA GLU A 191 -6.11 -9.18 12.90
C GLU A 191 -4.92 -9.18 13.86
N ASN A 192 -3.90 -9.99 13.59
CA ASN A 192 -2.69 -10.03 14.40
C ASN A 192 -1.96 -8.67 14.44
N LEU A 193 -1.92 -7.97 13.30
CA LEU A 193 -1.31 -6.64 13.19
C LEU A 193 -2.12 -5.60 13.96
N TYR A 194 -3.44 -5.60 13.81
CA TYR A 194 -4.33 -4.71 14.54
C TYR A 194 -4.20 -4.90 16.07
N GLU A 195 -4.17 -6.15 16.53
CA GLU A 195 -3.98 -6.47 17.94
C GLU A 195 -2.58 -6.09 18.47
N GLU A 196 -1.53 -6.17 17.65
CA GLU A 196 -0.20 -5.63 18.02
C GLU A 196 -0.25 -4.11 18.17
N LEU A 197 -0.85 -3.37 17.23
CA LEU A 197 -0.99 -1.91 17.33
C LEU A 197 -1.82 -1.49 18.54
N LYS A 198 -2.86 -2.25 18.88
CA LYS A 198 -3.69 -2.04 20.07
C LYS A 198 -2.91 -2.29 21.36
N ARG A 199 -2.01 -3.28 21.42
CA ARG A 199 -1.08 -3.46 22.57
C ARG A 199 -0.22 -2.23 22.83
N HIS A 200 0.16 -1.50 21.77
CA HIS A 200 0.89 -0.24 21.85
C HIS A 200 -0.01 0.99 22.07
N LYS A 201 -1.33 0.81 22.23
CA LYS A 201 -2.33 1.87 22.41
C LYS A 201 -2.39 2.85 21.23
N MET A 202 -2.28 2.32 20.02
CA MET A 202 -2.32 3.09 18.78
C MET A 202 -3.58 2.84 17.97
N ASP A 203 -4.52 2.03 18.49
CA ASP A 203 -5.77 1.66 17.83
C ASP A 203 -6.67 2.86 17.53
N GLU A 204 -6.57 3.96 18.28
CA GLU A 204 -7.31 5.20 18.01
C GLU A 204 -6.98 5.83 16.64
N PHE A 205 -5.79 5.54 16.10
CA PHE A 205 -5.37 6.04 14.79
C PHE A 205 -5.71 5.08 13.65
N ILE A 206 -6.18 3.86 13.94
CA ILE A 206 -6.33 2.80 12.94
C ILE A 206 -7.80 2.65 12.52
N THR A 207 -8.03 2.66 11.22
CA THR A 207 -9.29 2.26 10.60
C THR A 207 -9.00 1.07 9.71
N ILE A 208 -9.69 -0.05 9.92
CA ILE A 208 -9.61 -1.21 9.03
C ILE A 208 -10.34 -0.87 7.73
N ASP A 209 -9.68 -1.12 6.60
CA ASP A 209 -10.23 -0.87 5.27
C ASP A 209 -9.93 -2.04 4.32
N LEU A 210 -10.91 -2.92 4.12
CA LEU A 210 -10.80 -4.07 3.19
C LEU A 210 -11.10 -3.68 1.73
N SER A 211 -11.43 -2.41 1.48
CA SER A 211 -11.59 -1.85 0.14
C SER A 211 -10.27 -1.37 -0.48
N GLU A 212 -9.18 -1.38 0.29
CA GLU A 212 -7.84 -1.01 -0.16
C GLU A 212 -7.23 -2.10 -1.05
N VAL A 213 -7.62 -2.06 -2.32
CA VAL A 213 -7.22 -3.03 -3.36
C VAL A 213 -6.15 -2.50 -4.32
N ARG A 214 -5.77 -1.23 -4.16
CA ARG A 214 -4.64 -0.62 -4.90
C ARG A 214 -3.32 -1.24 -4.45
N GLY A 215 -2.36 -1.28 -5.37
CA GLY A 215 -1.05 -1.87 -5.08
C GLY A 215 -1.03 -3.40 -5.03
N LEU A 216 -2.08 -4.09 -5.47
CA LEU A 216 -2.10 -5.57 -5.64
C LEU A 216 -0.91 -6.11 -6.45
N ASP A 217 -0.40 -5.30 -7.38
CA ASP A 217 0.72 -5.66 -8.26
C ASP A 217 2.09 -5.41 -7.60
N TYR A 218 2.11 -4.86 -6.38
CA TYR A 218 3.33 -4.44 -5.67
C TYR A 218 3.42 -5.01 -4.25
N TYR A 219 2.38 -4.84 -3.44
CA TYR A 219 2.33 -5.33 -2.07
C TYR A 219 1.97 -6.82 -2.03
N THR A 220 2.48 -7.50 -1.01
CA THR A 220 2.30 -8.93 -0.76
C THR A 220 1.54 -9.21 0.54
N GLY A 221 1.30 -8.17 1.35
CA GLY A 221 0.70 -8.28 2.67
C GLY A 221 -0.07 -7.02 3.06
N SER A 222 0.18 -6.56 4.28
CA SER A 222 -0.46 -5.38 4.85
C SER A 222 -0.15 -4.14 4.01
N ILE A 223 -1.15 -3.28 3.85
CA ILE A 223 -1.04 -1.98 3.17
C ILE A 223 -1.69 -0.94 4.05
N PHE A 224 -1.14 0.26 4.10
CA PHE A 224 -1.77 1.36 4.80
C PHE A 224 -1.56 2.70 4.13
N LYS A 225 -2.55 3.57 4.30
CA LYS A 225 -2.52 4.97 3.87
C LYS A 225 -2.82 5.88 5.05
N ILE A 226 -2.19 7.03 5.06
CA ILE A 226 -2.28 7.98 6.17
C ILE A 226 -2.97 9.24 5.68
N TYR A 227 -4.03 9.63 6.38
CA TYR A 227 -4.86 10.78 6.07
C TYR A 227 -4.85 11.77 7.23
N VAL A 228 -4.91 13.05 6.91
CA VAL A 228 -5.12 14.13 7.89
C VAL A 228 -6.42 14.84 7.55
N PRO A 229 -7.29 15.12 8.54
CA PRO A 229 -8.52 15.86 8.30
C PRO A 229 -8.27 17.18 7.58
N GLY A 230 -9.06 17.46 6.53
CA GLY A 230 -8.99 18.70 5.75
C GLY A 230 -8.18 18.63 4.45
N LEU A 231 -7.23 17.69 4.30
CA LEU A 231 -6.42 17.61 3.08
C LEU A 231 -7.10 16.87 1.93
N GLY A 232 -8.06 15.97 2.18
CA GLY A 232 -8.78 15.24 1.11
C GLY A 232 -7.92 14.29 0.27
N PHE A 233 -6.63 14.12 0.60
CA PHE A 233 -5.68 13.20 -0.01
C PHE A 233 -4.76 12.60 1.06
N GLU A 234 -4.13 11.45 0.78
CA GLU A 234 -3.18 10.84 1.72
C GLU A 234 -1.89 11.68 1.87
N ILE A 235 -1.29 11.74 3.05
CA ILE A 235 0.01 12.40 3.29
C ILE A 235 1.19 11.43 3.20
N GLY A 236 0.90 10.14 3.25
CA GLY A 236 1.87 9.06 3.19
C GLY A 236 1.19 7.71 3.26
N GLY A 237 2.00 6.66 3.23
CA GLY A 237 1.53 5.30 3.25
C GLY A 237 2.66 4.32 3.06
N GLY A 238 2.32 3.04 3.13
CA GLY A 238 3.30 1.97 3.14
C GLY A 238 2.64 0.61 3.09
N GLY A 239 3.45 -0.42 3.26
CA GLY A 239 2.99 -1.80 3.26
C GLY A 239 4.12 -2.80 3.07
N ARG A 240 3.76 -4.07 3.09
CA ARG A 240 4.64 -5.22 2.93
C ARG A 240 4.77 -5.62 1.46
N TYR A 241 6.00 -5.78 0.97
CA TYR A 241 6.35 -6.00 -0.45
C TYR A 241 7.45 -7.07 -0.61
N ASP A 242 7.21 -8.29 -0.14
CA ASP A 242 8.23 -9.33 0.01
C ASP A 242 8.89 -9.80 -1.29
N ASN A 243 8.28 -9.52 -2.44
CA ASN A 243 8.79 -9.97 -3.75
C ASN A 243 9.73 -8.97 -4.43
N LEU A 244 9.87 -7.74 -3.93
CA LEU A 244 10.60 -6.70 -4.67
C LEU A 244 12.09 -7.03 -4.82
N LEU A 245 12.73 -7.53 -3.75
CA LEU A 245 14.17 -7.77 -3.74
C LEU A 245 14.58 -8.93 -4.64
N LYS A 246 13.65 -9.84 -4.97
CA LYS A 246 13.89 -10.98 -5.88
C LYS A 246 14.36 -10.51 -7.25
N ASN A 247 13.87 -9.35 -7.70
CA ASN A 247 14.28 -8.72 -8.96
C ASN A 247 15.76 -8.31 -8.98
N PHE A 248 16.40 -8.24 -7.82
CA PHE A 248 17.82 -7.89 -7.64
C PHE A 248 18.66 -9.08 -7.16
N GLY A 249 18.10 -10.30 -7.15
CA GLY A 249 18.81 -11.52 -6.79
C GLY A 249 18.85 -11.84 -5.29
N CYS A 250 18.05 -11.17 -4.45
CA CYS A 250 17.92 -11.47 -3.03
C CYS A 250 16.46 -11.77 -2.68
N ASP A 251 16.20 -12.79 -1.87
CA ASP A 251 14.84 -13.10 -1.40
C ASP A 251 14.68 -12.67 0.07
N PHE A 252 14.60 -11.36 0.30
CA PHE A 252 14.32 -10.83 1.62
C PHE A 252 12.94 -10.17 1.65
N PRO A 253 12.09 -10.54 2.63
CA PRO A 253 10.81 -9.89 2.86
C PRO A 253 11.04 -8.45 3.32
N ALA A 254 10.07 -7.59 3.07
CA ALA A 254 10.27 -6.16 3.28
C ALA A 254 8.95 -5.45 3.58
N VAL A 255 9.03 -4.45 4.46
CA VAL A 255 7.91 -3.58 4.81
C VAL A 255 8.45 -2.18 5.07
N GLY A 256 7.70 -1.15 4.67
CA GLY A 256 8.14 0.22 4.83
C GLY A 256 7.04 1.23 4.62
N PHE A 257 7.40 2.51 4.77
CA PHE A 257 6.49 3.63 4.54
C PHE A 257 7.24 4.84 3.97
N SER A 258 6.48 5.74 3.35
CA SER A 258 6.95 7.07 3.01
C SER A 258 5.89 8.14 3.25
N PHE A 259 6.35 9.35 3.56
CA PHE A 259 5.57 10.59 3.54
C PHE A 259 6.00 11.45 2.36
N SER A 260 5.08 12.29 1.88
CA SER A 260 5.43 13.45 1.05
C SER A 260 5.65 14.66 1.96
N LEU A 261 6.84 15.26 1.89
CA LEU A 261 7.18 16.41 2.72
C LEU A 261 6.30 17.62 2.37
N GLU A 262 6.01 17.85 1.10
CA GLU A 262 5.16 18.94 0.61
C GLU A 262 3.74 18.81 1.14
N ARG A 263 3.19 17.59 1.14
CA ARG A 263 1.87 17.32 1.72
C ARG A 263 1.88 17.56 3.23
N LEU A 264 2.94 17.18 3.92
CA LEU A 264 3.10 17.49 5.34
C LEU A 264 3.22 19.00 5.60
N MET A 265 4.02 19.73 4.82
CA MET A 265 4.19 21.18 4.96
C MET A 265 2.90 21.95 4.67
N SER A 266 2.02 21.43 3.81
CA SER A 266 0.71 22.04 3.56
C SER A 266 -0.23 22.03 4.78
N LEU A 267 0.13 21.31 5.85
CA LEU A 267 -0.59 21.31 7.13
C LEU A 267 -0.21 22.48 8.05
N GLU A 268 0.89 23.18 7.79
CA GLU A 268 1.37 24.31 8.62
C GLU A 268 0.74 25.67 8.21
N SER A 269 -0.33 25.66 7.41
CA SER A 269 -1.01 26.87 6.93
C SER A 269 -2.12 27.36 7.86
#